data_AF-A0A4Q5T8V6-F1
#
_entry.id   AF-A0A4Q5T8V6-F1
#
_cell.length_a   1.000
_cell.length_b   1.000
_cell.length_c   1.000
_cell.angle_alpha   90.00
_cell.angle_beta   90.00
_cell.angle_gamma   90.00
#
_symmetry.space_group_name_H-M   'P 1'
#
loop_
_entity.id
_entity.type
_entity.pdbx_description
1 polymer ?
#
loop_
_entity_poly.entity_id
_entity_poly.type
_entity_poly.pdbx_seq_one_letter_code
_entity_poly.pdbx_strand_id
1 'polypeptide(L)'
;METLNIPNEHDFKRWVKEAVQEYFQNALPQKLPRSGTENDLISRKEVAKLLQVSLVTLTDWMKRGLPYHKQRGRVYFIKEEVLEYIKENESPKARLLSVANQLK
;
A
#
# COMPACT_ATOMS: atom_id res chain seq x y z
N MET A 1 -29.95 -7.79 -44.53
CA MET A 1 -28.81 -7.12 -45.18
C MET A 1 -27.78 -6.88 -44.09
N GLU A 2 -26.83 -7.80 -43.92
CA GLU A 2 -25.76 -7.64 -42.94
C GLU A 2 -24.77 -6.60 -43.45
N THR A 3 -24.66 -5.46 -42.77
CA THR A 3 -23.70 -4.42 -43.13
C THR A 3 -22.33 -4.88 -42.68
N LEU A 4 -21.44 -5.12 -43.65
CA LEU A 4 -20.05 -5.48 -43.43
C LEU A 4 -19.33 -4.28 -42.79
N ASN A 5 -19.30 -4.22 -41.46
CA ASN A 5 -18.55 -3.22 -40.71
C ASN A 5 -17.06 -3.58 -40.80
N ILE A 6 -16.35 -2.95 -41.73
CA ILE A 6 -14.88 -2.99 -41.77
C ILE A 6 -14.41 -2.01 -40.68
N PRO A 7 -13.85 -2.50 -39.57
CA PRO A 7 -13.43 -1.63 -38.48
C PRO A 7 -12.26 -0.76 -38.95
N ASN A 8 -12.29 0.52 -38.60
CA ASN A 8 -11.18 1.42 -38.88
C ASN A 8 -10.05 1.20 -37.86
N GLU A 9 -8.85 1.69 -38.14
CA GLU A 9 -7.68 1.59 -37.25
C GLU A 9 -7.99 2.12 -35.83
N HIS A 10 -8.84 3.13 -35.74
CA HIS A 10 -9.32 3.70 -34.48
C HIS A 10 -10.16 2.74 -33.65
N ASP A 11 -11.01 1.94 -34.29
CA ASP A 11 -11.87 0.96 -33.62
C ASP A 11 -11.01 -0.17 -33.05
N PHE A 12 -10.02 -0.62 -33.82
CA PHE A 12 -9.06 -1.62 -33.36
C PHE A 12 -8.26 -1.12 -32.14
N LYS A 13 -7.72 0.10 -32.20
CA LYS A 13 -7.01 0.71 -31.05
C LYS A 13 -7.90 0.80 -29.81
N ARG A 14 -9.18 1.15 -30.00
CA ARG A 14 -10.16 1.23 -28.93
C ARG A 14 -10.41 -0.13 -28.29
N TRP A 15 -10.66 -1.17 -29.08
CA TRP A 15 -10.92 -2.52 -28.57
C TRP A 15 -9.72 -3.11 -27.84
N VAL A 16 -8.51 -2.92 -28.37
CA VAL A 16 -7.28 -3.35 -27.69
C VAL A 16 -7.12 -2.65 -26.35
N LYS A 17 -7.36 -1.33 -26.31
CA LYS A 17 -7.28 -0.56 -25.06
C LYS A 17 -8.32 -1.03 -24.05
N GLU A 18 -9.56 -1.25 -24.47
CA GLU A 18 -10.65 -1.73 -23.61
C GLU A 18 -10.35 -3.12 -23.06
N ALA A 19 -9.93 -4.07 -23.90
CA ALA A 19 -9.57 -5.41 -23.48
C ALA A 19 -8.41 -5.40 -22.47
N VAL A 20 -7.33 -4.67 -22.77
CA VAL A 20 -6.19 -4.53 -21.84
C VAL A 20 -6.66 -3.92 -20.52
N GLN A 21 -7.43 -2.83 -20.56
CA GLN A 21 -7.91 -2.16 -19.37
C GLN A 21 -8.79 -3.07 -18.50
N GLU A 22 -9.65 -3.89 -19.10
CA GLU A 22 -10.46 -4.88 -18.40
C GLU A 22 -9.60 -5.94 -17.69
N TYR A 23 -8.59 -6.49 -18.38
CA TYR A 23 -7.68 -7.46 -17.77
C TYR A 23 -6.89 -6.86 -16.60
N PHE A 24 -6.41 -5.63 -16.73
CA PHE A 24 -5.67 -4.96 -15.65
C PHE A 24 -6.57 -4.60 -14.45
N GLN A 25 -7.83 -4.21 -14.69
CA GLN A 25 -8.77 -3.94 -13.60
C GLN A 25 -9.19 -5.20 -12.84
N ASN A 26 -9.30 -6.34 -13.52
CA ASN A 26 -9.63 -7.62 -12.90
C ASN A 26 -8.41 -8.33 -12.27
N ALA A 27 -7.20 -8.11 -12.79
CA ALA A 27 -5.97 -8.70 -12.26
C ALA A 27 -5.41 -7.97 -11.03
N LEU A 28 -5.76 -6.70 -10.84
CA LEU A 28 -5.45 -6.00 -9.59
C LEU A 28 -6.47 -6.44 -8.54
N PRO A 29 -6.06 -7.06 -7.41
CA PRO A 29 -6.98 -7.34 -6.33
C PRO A 29 -7.62 -6.01 -5.94
N GLN A 30 -8.94 -5.90 -6.06
CA GLN A 30 -9.69 -4.76 -5.56
C GLN A 30 -9.35 -4.61 -4.09
N LYS A 31 -8.38 -3.74 -3.79
CA LYS A 31 -8.04 -3.36 -2.44
C LYS A 31 -9.24 -2.53 -2.02
N LEU A 32 -10.24 -3.19 -1.41
CA LEU A 32 -11.38 -2.51 -0.81
C LEU A 32 -10.81 -1.28 -0.11
N PRO A 33 -11.25 -0.06 -0.44
CA PRO A 33 -10.95 1.08 0.39
C PRO A 33 -11.63 0.77 1.72
N ARG A 34 -10.88 0.24 2.69
CA ARG A 34 -11.28 0.32 4.09
C ARG A 34 -11.29 1.81 4.37
N SER A 35 -12.46 2.42 4.22
CA SER A 35 -12.77 3.73 4.78
C SER A 35 -12.77 3.55 6.31
N GLY A 36 -11.57 3.47 6.87
CA GLY A 36 -11.30 3.38 8.29
C GLY A 36 -10.59 4.65 8.69
N THR A 37 -11.38 5.62 9.13
CA THR A 37 -10.98 6.88 9.76
C THR A 37 -9.94 6.66 10.86
N GLU A 38 -8.81 7.35 10.73
CA GLU A 38 -7.91 7.94 11.76
C GLU A 38 -7.34 7.11 12.92
N ASN A 39 -7.79 5.88 13.19
CA ASN A 39 -7.20 5.05 14.27
C ASN A 39 -7.36 3.55 13.97
N ASP A 40 -7.08 3.16 12.73
CA ASP A 40 -7.25 1.76 12.30
C ASP A 40 -6.19 0.88 13.01
N LEU A 41 -6.64 0.16 14.05
CA LEU A 41 -5.86 -0.83 14.77
C LEU A 41 -5.52 -1.97 13.81
N ILE A 42 -4.27 -1.99 13.35
CA ILE A 42 -3.76 -3.00 12.43
C ILE A 42 -3.07 -4.14 13.16
N SER A 43 -3.22 -5.34 12.63
CA SER A 43 -2.60 -6.54 13.18
C SER A 43 -1.11 -6.58 12.86
N ARG A 44 -0.35 -7.37 13.64
CA ARG A 44 1.09 -7.60 13.42
C ARG A 44 1.45 -8.00 11.98
N LYS A 45 0.60 -8.81 11.32
CA LYS A 45 0.81 -9.24 9.94
C LYS A 45 0.59 -8.09 8.94
N GLU A 46 -0.38 -7.24 9.20
CA GLU A 46 -0.66 -6.08 8.35
C GLU A 46 0.44 -5.01 8.47
N VAL A 47 0.95 -4.76 9.68
CA VAL A 47 2.11 -3.87 9.88
C VAL A 47 3.34 -4.39 9.16
N ALA A 48 3.66 -5.68 9.30
CA ALA A 48 4.81 -6.26 8.62
C ALA A 48 4.70 -6.11 7.09
N LYS A 49 3.50 -6.27 6.53
CA LYS A 49 3.23 -6.02 5.10
C LYS A 49 3.33 -4.55 4.73
N LEU A 50 2.79 -3.65 5.57
CA LEU A 50 2.83 -2.20 5.36
C LEU A 50 4.27 -1.71 5.26
N LEU A 51 5.13 -2.21 6.14
CA LEU A 51 6.53 -1.82 6.26
C LEU A 51 7.47 -2.65 5.39
N GLN A 52 6.95 -3.69 4.72
CA GLN A 52 7.73 -4.66 3.94
C GLN A 52 8.88 -5.30 4.73
N VAL A 53 8.66 -5.56 6.02
CA VAL A 53 9.64 -6.20 6.91
C VAL A 53 9.17 -7.59 7.34
N SER A 54 10.13 -8.43 7.76
CA SER A 54 9.79 -9.73 8.34
C SER A 54 9.11 -9.57 9.72
N LEU A 55 8.30 -10.57 10.12
CA LEU A 55 7.70 -10.60 11.46
C LEU A 55 8.76 -10.61 12.57
N VAL A 56 9.92 -11.21 12.31
CA VAL A 56 11.05 -11.26 13.24
C VAL A 56 11.62 -9.86 13.44
N THR A 57 11.85 -9.12 12.34
CA THR A 57 12.27 -7.71 12.38
C THR A 57 11.28 -6.84 13.15
N LEU A 58 9.99 -7.02 12.91
CA LEU A 58 8.95 -6.30 13.67
C LEU A 58 9.01 -6.64 15.17
N THR A 59 9.32 -7.88 15.53
CA THR A 59 9.54 -8.29 16.93
C THR A 59 10.71 -7.54 17.56
N ASP A 60 11.80 -7.42 16.81
CA ASP A 60 13.00 -6.72 17.28
C ASP A 60 12.69 -5.23 17.49
N TRP A 61 11.93 -4.61 16.60
CA TRP A 61 11.51 -3.22 16.74
C TRP A 61 10.59 -3.01 17.94
N MET A 62 9.69 -3.96 18.23
CA MET A 62 8.90 -3.93 19.47
C MET A 62 9.78 -3.95 20.73
N LYS A 63 10.91 -4.68 20.71
CA LYS A 63 11.87 -4.68 21.82
C LYS A 63 12.65 -3.37 21.93
N ARG A 64 12.89 -2.70 20.79
CA ARG A 64 13.55 -1.39 20.71
C ARG A 64 12.66 -0.21 21.10
N GLY A 65 11.35 -0.43 21.26
CA GLY A 65 10.41 0.59 21.71
C GLY A 65 9.36 1.03 20.68
N LEU A 66 9.17 0.29 19.59
CA LEU A 66 8.06 0.54 18.65
C LEU A 66 6.71 0.53 19.40
N PRO A 67 5.85 1.55 19.29
CA PRO A 67 4.56 1.60 19.97
C PRO A 67 3.65 0.45 19.55
N TYR A 68 3.05 -0.23 20.54
CA TYR A 68 2.13 -1.34 20.33
C TYR A 68 1.07 -1.38 21.43
N HIS A 69 -0.13 -1.86 21.08
CA HIS A 69 -1.28 -1.94 21.96
C HIS A 69 -1.63 -3.41 22.23
N LYS A 70 -1.65 -3.82 23.51
CA LYS A 70 -2.03 -5.18 23.91
C LYS A 70 -3.50 -5.21 24.30
N GLN A 71 -4.31 -5.98 23.58
CA GLN A 71 -5.72 -6.20 23.89
C GLN A 71 -6.00 -7.70 23.98
N ARG A 72 -6.46 -8.17 25.16
CA ARG A 72 -6.84 -9.57 25.42
C ARG A 72 -5.81 -10.60 24.92
N GLY A 73 -4.51 -10.32 25.14
CA GLY A 73 -3.39 -11.19 24.74
C GLY A 73 -2.96 -11.07 23.28
N ARG A 74 -3.65 -10.27 22.45
CA ARG A 74 -3.26 -9.96 21.06
C ARG A 74 -2.57 -8.60 21.00
N VAL A 75 -1.64 -8.46 20.05
CA VAL A 75 -0.90 -7.22 19.81
C VAL A 75 -1.42 -6.55 18.55
N TYR A 76 -1.78 -5.28 18.70
CA TYR A 76 -2.24 -4.39 17.66
C TYR A 76 -1.34 -3.16 17.59
N PHE A 77 -1.43 -2.44 16.48
CA PHE A 77 -0.64 -1.24 16.23
C PHE A 77 -1.55 -0.17 15.66
N ILE A 78 -1.28 1.09 16.02
CA ILE A 78 -1.91 2.23 15.35
C ILE A 78 -0.98 2.61 14.20
N LYS A 79 -1.56 2.74 13.00
CA LYS A 79 -0.78 3.01 11.78
C LYS A 79 0.04 4.29 11.89
N GLU A 80 -0.53 5.34 12.47
CA GLU A 80 0.09 6.67 12.59
C GLU A 80 1.32 6.63 13.50
N GLU A 81 1.19 6.06 14.70
CA GLU A 81 2.31 5.89 15.64
C GLU A 81 3.48 5.11 15.03
N VAL A 82 3.17 4.07 14.26
CA VAL A 82 4.20 3.25 13.58
C VAL A 82 4.93 4.06 12.51
N LEU A 83 4.20 4.84 11.71
CA LEU A 83 4.80 5.69 10.68
C LEU A 83 5.66 6.81 11.27
N GLU A 84 5.20 7.41 12.37
CA GLU A 84 5.95 8.43 13.12
C GLU A 84 7.25 7.86 13.69
N TYR A 85 7.19 6.70 14.35
CA TYR A 85 8.37 6.01 14.86
C TYR A 85 9.41 5.76 13.75
N ILE A 86 8.97 5.35 12.56
CA ILE A 86 9.89 5.12 11.43
C ILE A 86 10.51 6.43 10.96
N LYS A 87 9.72 7.50 10.83
CA LYS A 87 10.22 8.82 10.43
C LYS A 87 11.26 9.36 11.40
N GLU A 88 11.08 9.11 12.70
CA GLU A 88 12.03 9.50 13.74
C GLU A 88 13.32 8.69 13.69
N ASN A 89 13.20 7.38 13.44
CA ASN A 89 14.33 6.43 13.40
C ASN A 89 14.99 6.29 12.01
N GLU A 90 14.51 7.03 11.00
CA GLU A 90 15.18 7.09 9.71
C GLU A 90 16.59 7.67 9.86
N SER A 91 17.57 6.97 9.26
CA SER A 91 18.94 7.48 9.22
C SER A 91 18.96 8.89 8.61
N PRO A 92 19.82 9.81 9.08
CA PRO A 92 19.88 11.18 8.56
C PRO A 92 20.03 11.25 7.04
N LYS A 93 20.72 10.26 6.46
CA LYS A 93 20.93 10.10 5.02
C LYS A 93 19.63 9.78 4.25
N ALA A 94 18.74 8.98 4.82
CA ALA A 94 17.44 8.66 4.23
C ALA A 94 16.49 9.87 4.28
N ARG A 95 16.49 10.61 5.40
CA ARG A 95 15.69 11.82 5.59
C ARG A 95 16.07 12.93 4.59
N LEU A 96 17.36 13.10 4.31
CA LEU A 96 17.82 14.10 3.32
C LEU A 96 17.35 13.79 1.90
N LEU A 97 17.28 12.51 1.53
CA LEU A 97 16.84 12.09 0.20
C LEU A 97 15.33 12.24 0.01
N SER A 98 14.52 12.01 1.04
CA SER A 98 13.07 12.19 0.98
C SER A 98 12.68 13.67 0.88
N VAL A 99 13.35 14.55 1.64
CA VAL A 99 13.11 16.01 1.59
C VAL A 99 13.53 16.62 0.24
N ALA A 100 14.69 16.20 -0.30
CA ALA A 100 15.17 16.70 -1.59
C ALA A 100 14.22 16.36 -2.76
N ASN A 101 13.45 15.28 -2.64
CA ASN A 101 12.50 14.84 -3.66
C ASN A 101 11.12 15.51 -3.54
N GLN A 102 10.85 16.22 -2.43
CA GLN A 102 9.61 16.97 -2.19
C GLN A 102 9.67 18.43 -2.65
N LEU A 103 10.86 18.94 -2.98
CA LEU A 103 11.12 20.31 -3.45
C LEU A 103 11.28 20.41 -4.97
N LYS A 104 10.93 19.36 -5.70
CA LYS A 104 10.99 19.26 -7.16
C LYS A 104 9.60 19.00 -7.72
#